data_AF-A0A2V6PYY6-F1
#
_entry.id   AF-A0A2V6PYY6-F1
#
_cell.length_a   1.000
_cell.length_b   1.000
_cell.length_c   1.000
_cell.angle_alpha   90.00
_cell.angle_beta   90.00
_cell.angle_gamma   90.00
#
_symmetry.space_group_name_H-M   'P 1'
#
loop_
_entity.id
_entity.type
_entity.pdbx_description
1 polymer ?
#
loop_
_entity_poly.entity_id
_entity_poly.type
_entity_poly.pdbx_seq_one_letter_code
_entity_poly.pdbx_strand_id
1 'polypeptide(L)'
;MTSTAERYNVGGVLLPRPFKIRRLGHFGFNAVKLAEGLEFYSALLGFKPTDTLDFSKAPWFPKNGDIGDPRGYFMRYGTDHHAFVLFPKKVMDHRADRKFAPEVTVNQITWQCGSLREINEAHSYFERHTIPIQRVGRDMPGSNWHVYVYDPDGHTTE
;
A
#
# COMPACT_ATOMS: atom_id res chain seq x y z
N MET A 1 28.79 -22.33 -15.91
CA MET A 1 27.83 -23.21 -15.20
C MET A 1 26.49 -22.50 -15.19
N THR A 2 25.49 -23.00 -15.91
CA THR A 2 24.12 -22.48 -15.84
C THR A 2 23.53 -22.88 -14.50
N SER A 3 23.37 -21.93 -13.56
CA SER A 3 22.62 -22.23 -12.34
C SER A 3 21.19 -22.57 -12.75
N THR A 4 20.72 -23.75 -12.36
CA THR A 4 19.29 -24.05 -12.40
C THR A 4 18.61 -23.02 -11.50
N ALA A 5 17.83 -22.13 -12.11
CA ALA A 5 17.08 -21.11 -11.38
C ALA A 5 16.27 -21.78 -10.25
N GLU A 6 16.42 -21.26 -9.04
CA GLU A 6 15.72 -21.78 -7.86
C GLU A 6 14.20 -21.81 -8.13
N ARG A 7 13.55 -22.92 -7.79
CA ARG A 7 12.11 -23.12 -7.95
C ARG A 7 11.45 -23.25 -6.59
N TYR A 8 10.25 -22.68 -6.47
CA TYR A 8 9.48 -22.64 -5.24
C TYR A 8 8.12 -23.31 -5.47
N ASN A 9 7.68 -24.15 -4.52
CA ASN A 9 6.36 -24.76 -4.56
C ASN A 9 5.31 -23.78 -4.01
N VAL A 10 4.50 -23.21 -4.89
CA VAL A 10 3.44 -22.25 -4.55
C VAL A 10 2.08 -22.91 -4.79
N GLY A 11 1.51 -23.49 -3.74
CA GLY A 11 0.21 -24.17 -3.82
C GLY A 11 0.17 -25.35 -4.79
N GLY A 12 1.28 -26.09 -4.93
CA GLY A 12 1.42 -27.25 -5.81
C GLY A 12 2.03 -26.95 -7.18
N VAL A 13 2.33 -25.67 -7.50
CA VAL A 13 2.94 -25.27 -8.77
C VAL A 13 4.36 -24.75 -8.53
N LEU A 14 5.32 -25.22 -9.33
CA LEU A 14 6.70 -24.73 -9.28
C LEU A 14 6.84 -23.39 -10.01
N LEU A 15 7.21 -22.34 -9.28
CA LEU A 15 7.40 -20.98 -9.78
C LEU A 15 8.83 -20.49 -9.55
N PRO A 16 9.32 -19.49 -10.30
CA PRO A 16 10.64 -18.87 -10.08
C PRO A 16 10.70 -17.97 -8.84
N ARG A 17 9.59 -17.82 -8.10
CA ARG A 17 9.46 -17.02 -6.88
C ARG A 17 8.45 -17.68 -5.94
N PRO A 18 8.51 -17.46 -4.62
CA PRO A 18 7.69 -18.18 -3.63
C PRO A 18 6.27 -17.62 -3.46
N PHE A 19 5.82 -16.77 -4.36
CA PHE A 19 4.48 -16.18 -4.32
C PHE A 19 3.93 -15.99 -5.72
N LYS A 20 2.61 -15.89 -5.83
CA LYS A 20 1.96 -15.55 -7.09
C LYS A 20 0.94 -14.45 -6.85
N ILE A 21 1.11 -13.36 -7.60
CA ILE A 21 0.11 -12.28 -7.70
C ILE A 21 -1.15 -12.84 -8.37
N ARG A 22 -2.31 -12.63 -7.75
CA ARG A 22 -3.60 -13.18 -8.21
C ARG A 22 -4.49 -12.11 -8.80
N ARG A 23 -4.53 -10.94 -8.18
CA ARG A 23 -5.29 -9.78 -8.62
C ARG A 23 -4.69 -8.50 -8.06
N LEU A 24 -5.13 -7.39 -8.62
CA LEU A 24 -5.01 -6.10 -7.94
C LEU A 24 -5.77 -6.16 -6.60
N GLY A 25 -5.12 -5.67 -5.55
CA GLY A 25 -5.75 -5.41 -4.27
C GLY A 25 -6.42 -4.04 -4.30
N HIS A 26 -6.09 -3.20 -3.32
CA HIS A 26 -6.44 -1.79 -3.32
C HIS A 26 -5.37 -0.92 -4.01
N PHE A 27 -5.69 0.35 -4.22
CA PHE A 27 -4.73 1.39 -4.60
C PHE A 27 -4.99 2.66 -3.78
N GLY A 28 -4.03 3.56 -3.73
CA GLY A 28 -4.13 4.76 -2.92
C GLY A 28 -3.67 6.03 -3.62
N PHE A 29 -4.30 7.15 -3.28
CA PHE A 29 -3.87 8.49 -3.69
C PHE A 29 -3.63 9.41 -2.49
N ASN A 30 -2.59 10.23 -2.59
CA ASN A 30 -2.36 11.39 -1.75
C ASN A 30 -3.01 12.60 -2.42
N ALA A 31 -4.19 12.99 -1.94
CA ALA A 31 -4.99 14.07 -2.51
C ALA A 31 -4.52 15.46 -2.04
N VAL A 32 -4.37 16.37 -3.01
CA VAL A 32 -4.19 17.80 -2.75
C VAL A 32 -5.48 18.45 -2.26
N LYS A 33 -6.61 18.05 -2.87
CA LYS A 33 -7.97 18.55 -2.61
C LYS A 33 -8.80 17.44 -1.97
N LEU A 34 -8.61 17.23 -0.67
CA LEU A 34 -9.15 16.04 0.01
C LEU A 34 -10.69 16.03 0.02
N ALA A 35 -11.32 17.15 0.35
CA ALA A 35 -12.78 17.24 0.44
C ALA A 35 -13.44 16.98 -0.92
N GLU A 36 -12.94 17.62 -1.98
CA GLU A 36 -13.42 17.44 -3.34
C GLU A 36 -13.14 16.03 -3.86
N GLY A 37 -11.99 15.45 -3.48
CA GLY A 37 -11.66 14.06 -3.77
C GLY A 37 -12.63 13.09 -3.11
N LEU A 38 -12.97 13.30 -1.84
CA LEU A 38 -13.96 12.47 -1.14
C LEU A 38 -15.33 12.56 -1.81
N GLU A 39 -15.80 13.77 -2.12
CA GLU A 39 -17.06 13.96 -2.82
C GLU A 39 -17.05 13.24 -4.18
N PHE A 40 -16.00 13.43 -4.98
CA PHE A 40 -15.87 12.79 -6.29
C PHE A 40 -15.85 11.26 -6.19
N TYR A 41 -14.97 10.69 -5.37
CA TYR A 41 -14.84 9.24 -5.32
C TYR A 41 -16.04 8.57 -4.63
N SER A 42 -16.62 9.19 -3.60
CA SER A 42 -17.73 8.59 -2.87
C SER A 42 -19.10 8.90 -3.48
N ALA A 43 -19.43 10.18 -3.70
CA ALA A 43 -20.76 10.58 -4.14
C ALA A 43 -20.96 10.42 -5.65
N LEU A 44 -19.94 10.70 -6.46
CA LEU A 44 -20.04 10.59 -7.92
C LEU A 44 -19.69 9.19 -8.43
N LEU A 45 -18.55 8.63 -8.01
CA LEU A 45 -18.12 7.29 -8.46
C LEU A 45 -18.70 6.13 -7.63
N GLY A 46 -19.28 6.41 -6.46
CA GLY A 46 -20.01 5.42 -5.67
C GLY A 46 -19.16 4.54 -4.75
N PHE A 47 -17.90 4.90 -4.50
CA PHE A 47 -17.11 4.21 -3.47
C PHE A 47 -17.72 4.44 -2.08
N LYS A 48 -17.80 3.39 -1.27
CA LYS A 48 -18.38 3.47 0.07
C LYS A 48 -17.28 3.59 1.12
N PRO A 49 -17.24 4.66 1.94
CA PRO A 49 -16.34 4.73 3.08
C PRO A 49 -16.54 3.54 4.01
N THR A 50 -15.44 2.96 4.46
CA THR A 50 -15.43 1.84 5.40
C THR A 50 -14.78 2.22 6.72
N ASP A 51 -13.66 2.92 6.66
CA ASP A 51 -12.90 3.31 7.83
C ASP A 51 -12.14 4.62 7.60
N THR A 52 -11.68 5.22 8.69
CA THR A 52 -10.80 6.38 8.68
C THR A 52 -9.60 6.17 9.60
N LEU A 53 -8.43 6.64 9.18
CA LEU A 53 -7.22 6.67 9.99
C LEU A 53 -6.85 8.12 10.31
N ASP A 54 -6.83 8.47 11.59
CA ASP A 54 -6.45 9.81 12.04
C ASP A 54 -4.93 9.92 12.22
N PHE A 55 -4.26 10.57 11.26
CA PHE A 55 -2.81 10.74 11.30
C PHE A 55 -2.34 11.74 12.37
N SER A 56 -3.23 12.56 12.94
CA SER A 56 -2.84 13.51 14.01
C SER A 56 -2.29 12.81 15.26
N LYS A 57 -2.56 11.50 15.40
CA LYS A 57 -2.09 10.65 16.49
C LYS A 57 -0.70 10.05 16.23
N ALA A 58 -0.15 10.22 15.03
CA ALA A 58 1.15 9.67 14.69
C ALA A 58 2.30 10.48 15.34
N PRO A 59 3.38 9.86 15.84
CA PRO A 59 4.50 10.58 16.46
C PRO A 59 5.20 11.58 15.54
N TRP A 60 5.15 11.34 14.22
CA TRP A 60 5.73 12.18 13.18
C TRP A 60 4.80 13.28 12.68
N PHE A 61 3.55 13.34 13.16
CA PHE A 61 2.58 14.33 12.67
C PHE A 61 3.10 15.76 12.90
N PRO A 62 3.01 16.65 11.89
CA PRO A 62 3.48 18.03 12.00
C PRO A 62 2.75 18.76 13.14
N LYS A 63 3.52 19.37 14.05
CA LYS A 63 2.97 20.08 15.22
C LYS A 63 2.52 21.51 14.92
N ASN A 64 2.94 22.06 13.78
CA ASN A 64 2.71 23.45 13.38
C ASN A 64 2.23 23.53 11.93
N GLY A 65 1.42 24.54 11.61
CA GLY A 65 0.95 24.83 10.25
C GLY A 65 -0.51 24.45 10.01
N ASP A 66 -1.11 25.02 8.96
CA ASP A 66 -2.46 24.64 8.50
C ASP A 66 -2.39 23.41 7.60
N ILE A 67 -2.54 22.24 8.24
CA ILE A 67 -2.47 20.93 7.59
C ILE A 67 -3.84 20.49 7.01
N GLY A 68 -4.93 21.14 7.43
CA GLY A 68 -6.29 20.73 7.10
C GLY A 68 -6.72 19.43 7.78
N ASP A 69 -7.63 18.67 7.14
CA ASP A 69 -8.13 17.39 7.65
C ASP A 69 -7.00 16.34 7.71
N PRO A 70 -6.66 15.81 8.90
CA PRO A 70 -5.56 14.87 9.07
C PRO A 70 -5.97 13.42 8.79
N ARG A 71 -7.20 13.15 8.38
CA ARG A 71 -7.72 11.78 8.26
C ARG A 71 -7.42 11.19 6.88
N GLY A 72 -6.92 9.97 6.86
CA GLY A 72 -6.95 9.09 5.69
C GLY A 72 -8.25 8.32 5.61
N TYR A 73 -8.80 8.20 4.40
CA TYR A 73 -10.09 7.55 4.17
C TYR A 73 -9.93 6.25 3.43
N PHE A 74 -10.56 5.20 3.95
CA PHE A 74 -10.60 3.88 3.35
C PHE A 74 -11.98 3.69 2.74
N MET A 75 -12.01 3.26 1.49
CA MET A 75 -13.25 3.13 0.73
C MET A 75 -13.24 1.84 -0.10
N ARG A 76 -14.43 1.26 -0.31
CA ARG A 76 -14.59 0.02 -1.06
C ARG A 76 -15.53 0.17 -2.24
N TYR A 77 -15.30 -0.69 -3.23
CA TYR A 77 -16.35 -1.26 -4.06
C TYR A 77 -16.41 -2.76 -3.74
N GLY A 78 -17.61 -3.35 -3.69
CA GLY A 78 -17.78 -4.77 -3.38
C GLY A 78 -17.56 -5.12 -1.90
N THR A 79 -16.94 -6.28 -1.65
CA THR A 79 -16.89 -6.94 -0.33
C THR A 79 -15.56 -6.81 0.40
N ASP A 80 -14.49 -6.39 -0.28
CA ASP A 80 -13.19 -6.15 0.38
C ASP A 80 -13.33 -5.00 1.40
N HIS A 81 -12.48 -5.00 2.44
CA HIS A 81 -12.46 -3.93 3.44
C HIS A 81 -12.32 -2.54 2.79
N HIS A 82 -11.40 -2.45 1.83
CA HIS A 82 -11.21 -1.31 0.97
C HIS A 82 -10.62 -1.77 -0.36
N ALA A 83 -10.94 -1.04 -1.40
CA ALA A 83 -10.31 -1.14 -2.71
C ALA A 83 -9.61 0.18 -3.09
N PHE A 84 -9.85 1.25 -2.32
CA PHE A 84 -9.31 2.56 -2.56
C PHE A 84 -9.02 3.30 -1.25
N VAL A 85 -7.86 3.96 -1.15
CA VAL A 85 -7.53 4.85 -0.05
C VAL A 85 -7.23 6.26 -0.54
N LEU A 86 -7.73 7.25 0.19
CA LEU A 86 -7.54 8.67 -0.11
C LEU A 86 -6.97 9.38 1.10
N PHE A 87 -5.70 9.75 1.05
CA PHE A 87 -4.99 10.38 2.15
C PHE A 87 -4.66 11.84 1.83
N PRO A 88 -4.59 12.74 2.83
CA PRO A 88 -4.20 14.14 2.62
C PRO A 88 -2.72 14.25 2.23
N LYS A 89 -2.43 14.79 1.04
CA LYS A 89 -1.04 14.96 0.57
C LYS A 89 -0.22 15.82 1.52
N LYS A 90 -0.78 16.94 2.01
CA LYS A 90 -0.09 17.83 2.97
C LYS A 90 0.43 17.07 4.20
N VAL A 91 -0.36 16.14 4.76
CA VAL A 91 0.08 15.31 5.88
C VAL A 91 1.14 14.29 5.45
N MET A 92 0.91 13.61 4.33
CA MET A 92 1.80 12.55 3.84
C MET A 92 3.18 13.07 3.44
N ASP A 93 3.28 14.32 2.98
CA ASP A 93 4.55 14.95 2.62
C ASP A 93 5.48 15.18 3.83
N HIS A 94 4.96 15.17 5.07
CA HIS A 94 5.78 15.22 6.28
C HIS A 94 6.35 13.86 6.71
N ARG A 95 5.92 12.77 6.07
CA ARG A 95 6.29 11.41 6.46
C ARG A 95 7.65 11.04 5.86
N ALA A 96 8.70 11.10 6.69
CA ALA A 96 10.11 11.00 6.25
C ALA A 96 10.52 9.64 5.65
N ASP A 97 9.74 8.58 5.86
CA ASP A 97 9.99 7.25 5.31
C ASP A 97 9.58 7.12 3.83
N ARG A 98 8.83 8.08 3.29
CA ARG A 98 8.38 8.08 1.89
C ARG A 98 9.36 8.82 1.00
N LYS A 99 9.81 8.14 -0.06
CA LYS A 99 10.71 8.68 -1.07
C LYS A 99 10.00 8.81 -2.42
N PHE A 100 8.96 9.64 -2.46
CA PHE A 100 8.29 9.93 -3.72
C PHE A 100 8.92 11.12 -4.41
N ALA A 101 9.03 11.05 -5.73
CA ALA A 101 9.20 12.26 -6.52
C ALA A 101 7.99 13.19 -6.26
N PRO A 102 8.18 14.52 -6.13
CA PRO A 102 7.11 15.45 -5.72
C PRO A 102 5.80 15.36 -6.53
N GLU A 103 5.90 14.98 -7.81
CA GLU A 103 4.81 14.79 -8.76
C GLU A 103 4.02 13.49 -8.56
N VAL A 104 4.57 12.52 -7.85
CA VAL A 104 3.92 11.23 -7.60
C VAL A 104 2.88 11.40 -6.49
N THR A 105 1.62 11.34 -6.90
CA THR A 105 0.47 11.37 -5.98
C THR A 105 -0.03 9.97 -5.64
N VAL A 106 0.42 8.94 -6.36
CA VAL A 106 0.14 7.54 -6.01
C VAL A 106 0.77 7.25 -4.66
N ASN A 107 -0.07 6.82 -3.74
CA ASN A 107 0.34 6.42 -2.40
C ASN A 107 0.93 5.00 -2.44
N GLN A 108 0.19 4.06 -3.01
CA GLN A 108 0.60 2.67 -3.18
C GLN A 108 -0.30 1.97 -4.20
N ILE A 109 0.24 0.93 -4.84
CA ILE A 109 -0.51 -0.07 -5.60
C ILE A 109 -0.26 -1.42 -4.93
N THR A 110 -1.31 -2.22 -4.79
CA THR A 110 -1.25 -3.44 -3.97
C THR A 110 -1.65 -4.68 -4.74
N TRP A 111 -1.05 -5.82 -4.40
CA TRP A 111 -1.18 -7.08 -5.12
C TRP A 111 -1.59 -8.20 -4.17
N GLN A 112 -2.72 -8.85 -4.45
CA GLN A 112 -3.16 -9.95 -3.62
C GLN A 112 -2.38 -11.23 -3.93
N CYS A 113 -1.81 -11.86 -2.90
CA CYS A 113 -1.26 -13.21 -2.95
C CYS A 113 -2.23 -14.25 -2.34
N GLY A 114 -1.96 -15.54 -2.56
CA GLY A 114 -2.92 -16.61 -2.21
C GLY A 114 -2.93 -17.02 -0.73
N SER A 115 -1.93 -16.65 0.07
CA SER A 115 -1.84 -17.04 1.48
C SER A 115 -0.86 -16.17 2.28
N LEU A 116 -0.97 -16.18 3.61
CA LEU A 116 0.01 -15.56 4.51
C LEU A 116 1.42 -16.14 4.32
N ARG A 117 1.52 -17.44 4.02
CA ARG A 117 2.80 -18.09 3.71
C ARG A 117 3.48 -17.42 2.51
N GLU A 118 2.73 -17.16 1.44
CA GLU A 118 3.26 -16.45 0.26
C GLU A 118 3.79 -15.05 0.63
N ILE A 119 3.12 -14.32 1.53
CA ILE A 119 3.59 -13.00 2.00
C ILE A 119 4.90 -13.11 2.81
N ASN A 120 4.96 -14.06 3.75
CA ASN A 120 6.18 -14.30 4.53
C ASN A 120 7.36 -14.73 3.65
N GLU A 121 7.12 -15.63 2.70
CA GLU A 121 8.17 -16.07 1.79
C GLU A 121 8.57 -14.99 0.78
N ALA A 122 7.65 -14.08 0.41
CA ALA A 122 7.96 -12.90 -0.40
C ALA A 122 8.92 -11.95 0.32
N HIS A 123 8.72 -11.70 1.63
CA HIS A 123 9.65 -10.93 2.45
C HIS A 123 11.08 -11.48 2.35
N SER A 124 11.27 -12.76 2.68
CA SER A 124 12.60 -13.38 2.63
C SER A 124 13.17 -13.43 1.20
N TYR A 125 12.31 -13.58 0.18
CA TYR A 125 12.73 -13.54 -1.21
C TYR A 125 13.30 -12.17 -1.58
N PHE A 126 12.62 -11.08 -1.22
CA PHE A 126 13.07 -9.72 -1.46
C PHE A 126 14.37 -9.40 -0.73
N GLU A 127 14.49 -9.81 0.55
CA GLU A 127 15.75 -9.64 1.31
C GLU A 127 16.93 -10.35 0.65
N ARG A 128 16.76 -11.61 0.21
CA ARG A 128 17.83 -12.36 -0.49
C ARG A 128 18.26 -11.70 -1.80
N HIS A 129 17.33 -11.01 -2.47
CA HIS A 129 17.62 -10.26 -3.69
C HIS A 129 18.02 -8.81 -3.41
N THR A 130 18.31 -8.46 -2.15
CA THR A 130 18.75 -7.11 -1.75
C THR A 130 17.75 -6.00 -2.10
N ILE A 131 16.47 -6.34 -2.19
CA ILE A 131 15.40 -5.36 -2.42
C ILE A 131 15.06 -4.67 -1.10
N PRO A 132 15.15 -3.33 -1.02
CA PRO A 132 14.85 -2.59 0.20
C PRO A 132 13.40 -2.80 0.65
N ILE A 133 13.23 -3.35 1.85
CA ILE A 133 11.93 -3.50 2.49
C ILE A 133 11.58 -2.17 3.16
N GLN A 134 10.43 -1.58 2.80
CA GLN A 134 9.92 -0.38 3.44
C GLN A 134 9.28 -0.72 4.78
N ARG A 135 8.45 -1.75 4.76
CA ARG A 135 7.59 -2.13 5.88
C ARG A 135 7.09 -3.56 5.71
N VAL A 136 6.89 -4.26 6.81
CA VAL A 136 6.29 -5.59 6.85
C VAL A 136 5.39 -5.66 8.08
N GLY A 137 4.33 -6.44 8.02
CA GLY A 137 3.52 -6.74 9.19
C GLY A 137 2.04 -6.79 8.87
N ARG A 138 1.24 -6.29 9.81
CA ARG A 138 -0.21 -6.28 9.73
C ARG A 138 -0.73 -4.87 9.94
N ASP A 139 -1.26 -4.26 8.90
CA ASP A 139 -1.75 -2.88 8.94
C ASP A 139 -3.20 -2.81 9.39
N MET A 140 -3.52 -1.72 10.07
CA MET A 140 -4.88 -1.28 10.37
C MET A 140 -5.08 0.11 9.74
N PRO A 141 -6.28 0.43 9.24
CA PRO A 141 -7.49 -0.39 9.11
C PRO A 141 -7.43 -1.50 8.04
N GLY A 142 -8.28 -2.53 8.16
CA GLY A 142 -8.39 -3.63 7.19
C GLY A 142 -7.62 -4.90 7.51
N SER A 143 -6.67 -4.84 8.45
CA SER A 143 -6.01 -6.03 9.00
C SER A 143 -5.22 -6.86 7.98
N ASN A 144 -4.75 -6.23 6.90
CA ASN A 144 -4.00 -6.86 5.81
C ASN A 144 -2.59 -7.24 6.28
N TRP A 145 -2.14 -8.44 5.91
CA TRP A 145 -0.73 -8.82 6.00
C TRP A 145 0.00 -8.40 4.74
N HIS A 146 1.15 -7.75 4.89
CA HIS A 146 1.81 -7.09 3.77
C HIS A 146 3.35 -7.15 3.84
N VAL A 147 3.96 -6.90 2.69
CA VAL A 147 5.36 -6.54 2.53
C VAL A 147 5.42 -5.38 1.54
N TYR A 148 5.84 -4.21 2.01
CA TYR A 148 6.01 -3.04 1.16
C TYR A 148 7.44 -2.99 0.61
N VAL A 149 7.57 -2.87 -0.71
CA VAL A 149 8.84 -2.68 -1.43
C VAL A 149 8.73 -1.52 -2.42
N TYR A 150 9.87 -0.95 -2.79
CA TYR A 150 9.92 0.00 -3.90
C TYR A 150 10.13 -0.76 -5.22
N ASP A 151 9.45 -0.33 -6.27
CA ASP A 151 9.86 -0.68 -7.63
C ASP A 151 11.13 0.10 -8.03
N PRO A 152 11.74 -0.19 -9.20
CA PRO A 152 12.95 0.50 -9.65
C PRO A 152 12.81 2.03 -9.80
N ASP A 153 11.59 2.54 -9.99
CA ASP A 153 11.28 3.97 -10.15
C ASP A 153 10.90 4.63 -8.82
N GLY A 154 10.90 3.88 -7.71
CA GLY A 154 10.60 4.39 -6.37
C GLY A 154 9.12 4.41 -6.01
N HIS A 155 8.26 3.71 -6.76
CA HIS A 155 6.85 3.57 -6.42
C HIS A 155 6.63 2.51 -5.34
N THR A 156 5.76 2.81 -4.38
CA THR A 156 5.41 1.88 -3.31
C THR A 156 4.51 0.76 -3.83
N THR A 157 5.01 -0.47 -3.70
CA THR A 157 4.31 -1.70 -4.03
C THR A 157 4.02 -2.48 -2.74
N GLU A 158 2.76 -2.87 -2.52
CA GLU A 158 2.30 -3.73 -1.42
C GLU A 158 1.94 -5.14 -1.89
#